data_AF-A0A536JK11-F1
#
_entry.id   AF-A0A536JK11-F1
#
_cell.length_a   1.000
_cell.length_b   1.000
_cell.length_c   1.000
_cell.angle_alpha   90.00
_cell.angle_beta   90.00
_cell.angle_gamma   90.00
#
_symmetry.space_group_name_H-M   'P 1'
#
loop_
_entity.id
_entity.type
_entity.pdbx_description
1 polymer ?
#
loop_
_entity_poly.entity_id
_entity_poly.type
_entity_poly.pdbx_seq_one_letter_code
_entity_poly.pdbx_strand_id
1 'polypeptide(L)' 'MGQYVVTSDARHVDRELVWRFLHDDAYWSQGVPRDVVDRAIDRSICFSAFEGDPDGDGRQVAFARVVTDRA' A
#
# COMPACT_ATOMS: atom_id res chain seq x y z
N MET A 1 -1.87 8.21 -22.90
CA MET A 1 -2.60 7.83 -21.67
C MET A 1 -1.84 6.69 -21.02
N GLY A 2 -1.37 6.84 -19.78
CA GLY A 2 -0.77 5.73 -19.03
C GLY A 2 -1.85 4.75 -18.59
N GLN A 3 -1.56 3.46 -18.63
CA GLN A 3 -2.45 2.42 -18.12
C GLN A 3 -2.26 2.30 -16.61
N TYR A 4 -3.35 2.41 -15.85
CA TYR A 4 -3.36 2.16 -14.42
C TYR A 4 -3.97 0.80 -14.12
N VAL A 5 -3.32 0.04 -13.22
CA VAL A 5 -3.81 -1.25 -12.71
C VAL A 5 -4.06 -1.11 -11.22
N VAL A 6 -5.23 -1.56 -10.75
CA VAL A 6 -5.55 -1.65 -9.32
C VAL A 6 -5.67 -3.11 -8.94
N THR A 7 -4.97 -3.50 -7.87
CA THR A 7 -5.00 -4.87 -7.33
C THR A 7 -5.22 -4.82 -5.82
N SER A 8 -5.89 -5.85 -5.30
CA SER A 8 -5.98 -6.12 -3.86
C SER A 8 -5.08 -7.26 -3.38
N ASP A 9 -4.19 -7.74 -4.25
CA ASP A 9 -3.17 -8.71 -3.89
C ASP A 9 -2.06 -8.04 -3.08
N ALA A 10 -2.00 -8.37 -1.79
CA ALA A 10 -1.04 -7.80 -0.86
C ALA A 10 0.42 -8.09 -1.22
N ARG A 11 0.70 -9.07 -2.10
CA ARG A 11 2.05 -9.38 -2.58
C ARG A 11 2.65 -8.25 -3.42
N HIS A 12 1.83 -7.44 -4.08
CA HIS A 12 2.29 -6.32 -4.90
C HIS A 12 2.54 -5.05 -4.08
N VAL A 13 2.13 -4.98 -2.81
CA VAL A 13 2.33 -3.78 -1.99
C VAL A 13 3.82 -3.50 -1.78
N ASP A 14 4.28 -2.35 -2.28
CA ASP A 14 5.56 -1.76 -1.91
C ASP A 14 5.50 -1.24 -0.47
N ARG A 15 5.86 -2.10 0.47
CA ARG A 15 5.81 -1.81 1.91
C ARG A 15 6.77 -0.70 2.32
N GLU A 16 7.88 -0.55 1.62
CA GLU A 16 8.85 0.52 1.89
C GLU A 16 8.24 1.87 1.50
N LEU A 17 7.69 1.98 0.29
CA LEU A 17 7.01 3.18 -0.18
C LEU A 17 5.86 3.59 0.75
N VAL A 18 5.00 2.62 1.10
CA VAL A 18 3.87 2.84 1.99
C VAL A 18 4.33 3.27 3.39
N TRP A 19 5.31 2.57 3.98
CA TRP A 19 5.81 2.92 5.30
C TRP A 19 6.47 4.30 5.31
N ARG A 20 7.34 4.62 4.35
CA ARG A 20 8.00 5.93 4.26
C ARG A 20 6.99 7.06 4.16
N PHE A 21 6.00 6.95 3.26
CA PHE A 21 4.95 7.95 3.16
C PHE A 21 4.17 8.11 4.48
N LEU A 22 3.81 7.00 5.13
CA LEU A 22 3.08 7.06 6.40
C LEU A 22 3.93 7.61 7.55
N HIS A 23 5.23 7.32 7.56
CA HIS A 23 6.18 7.70 8.60
C HIS A 23 6.63 9.16 8.46
N ASP A 24 6.99 9.59 7.25
CA ASP A 24 7.60 10.87 6.94
C ASP A 24 6.57 11.94 6.54
N ASP A 25 5.58 11.60 5.70
CA ASP A 25 4.74 12.60 5.02
C ASP A 25 3.30 12.71 5.56
N ALA A 26 2.70 11.60 5.97
CA ALA A 26 1.30 11.57 6.39
C ALA A 26 1.13 12.13 7.81
N TYR A 27 0.45 13.28 7.93
CA TYR A 27 0.29 13.99 9.22
C TYR A 27 -0.36 13.15 10.34
N TRP A 28 -1.13 12.11 9.99
CA TRP A 28 -1.86 11.27 10.96
C TRP A 28 -1.08 10.04 11.43
N SER A 29 0.11 9.77 10.89
CA SER A 29 0.92 8.59 11.24
C SER A 29 2.42 8.89 11.35
N GLN A 30 2.78 10.15 11.53
CA GLN A 30 4.16 10.60 11.69
C GLN A 30 4.93 9.73 12.69
N GLY A 31 6.11 9.25 12.29
CA GLY A 31 6.94 8.42 13.15
C GLY A 31 6.46 6.98 13.34
N VAL A 32 5.43 6.51 12.59
CA VAL A 32 4.91 5.14 12.76
C VAL A 32 6.02 4.09 12.58
N PRO A 33 6.17 3.14 13.52
CA PRO A 33 7.17 2.07 13.39
C PRO A 33 6.90 1.15 12.19
N ARG A 34 7.97 0.68 11.55
CA ARG A 34 7.87 -0.20 10.38
C ARG A 34 7.08 -1.48 10.67
N ASP A 35 7.36 -2.12 11.78
CA ASP A 35 6.70 -3.36 12.19
C ASP A 35 5.19 -3.18 12.42
N VAL A 36 4.73 -1.98 12.80
CA VAL A 36 3.30 -1.67 12.93
C VAL A 36 2.64 -1.61 11.56
N VAL A 37 3.26 -0.95 10.57
CA VAL A 37 2.72 -0.84 9.21
C VAL A 37 2.69 -2.21 8.52
N ASP A 38 3.78 -2.99 8.64
CA ASP A 38 3.84 -4.34 8.06
C ASP A 38 2.73 -5.24 8.62
N ARG A 39 2.55 -5.28 9.94
CA ARG A 39 1.45 -6.02 10.57
C ARG A 39 0.07 -5.51 10.17
N ALA A 40 -0.08 -4.20 9.95
CA ALA A 40 -1.35 -3.62 9.53
C ALA A 40 -1.71 -4.03 8.10
N ILE A 41 -0.72 -4.09 7.19
CA ILE A 41 -0.88 -4.59 5.82
C ILE A 41 -1.28 -6.07 5.86
N ASP A 42 -0.61 -6.90 6.66
CA ASP A 42 -0.89 -8.34 6.76
C ASP A 42 -2.30 -8.69 7.26
N ARG A 43 -2.95 -7.76 7.97
CA ARG A 43 -4.26 -7.97 8.62
C ARG A 43 -5.38 -7.13 8.03
N SER A 44 -5.15 -6.47 6.91
CA SER A 44 -6.15 -5.62 6.24
C SER A 44 -6.39 -6.10 4.82
N ILE A 45 -7.48 -5.64 4.21
CA ILE A 45 -7.60 -5.65 2.76
C ILE A 45 -6.87 -4.40 2.25
N CYS A 46 -5.86 -4.58 1.44
CA CYS A 46 -5.06 -3.51 0.87
C CYS A 46 -5.35 -3.39 -0.62
N PHE A 47 -5.37 -2.16 -1.13
CA PHE A 47 -5.44 -1.87 -2.56
C PHE A 47 -4.22 -1.06 -2.94
N SER A 48 -3.56 -1.46 -4.02
CA SER A 48 -2.43 -0.74 -4.62
C SER A 48 -2.79 -0.38 -6.06
N ALA A 49 -2.49 0.85 -6.45
CA ALA A 49 -2.59 1.29 -7.84
C ALA A 49 -1.19 1.41 -8.44
N PHE A 50 -1.03 0.92 -9.67
CA PHE A 50 0.23 0.91 -10.41
C PHE A 50 0.07 1.67 -11.73
N GLU A 51 1.09 2.43 -12.10
CA GLU A 51 1.33 2.86 -13.47
C GLU A 51 2.12 1.76 -14.17
N GLY A 52 1.49 1.03 -15.09
CA GLY A 52 2.05 -0.20 -15.69
C GLY A 52 1.58 -1.49 -15.03
N ASP A 53 2.18 -2.62 -15.44
CA ASP A 53 1.83 -3.96 -14.97
C ASP A 53 2.54 -4.28 -13.62
N PRO A 54 1.80 -4.56 -12.53
CA PRO A 54 2.39 -4.90 -11.23
C PRO A 54 3.20 -6.21 -11.20
N ASP A 55 3.00 -7.12 -12.17
CA ASP A 55 3.83 -8.33 -12.31
C ASP A 55 5.11 -8.08 -13.14
N GLY A 56 5.30 -6.85 -13.65
CA GLY A 56 6.49 -6.39 -14.36
C GLY A 56 7.04 -5.08 -13.79
N ASP A 57 7.34 -4.13 -14.66
CA ASP A 57 8.02 -2.87 -14.31
C ASP A 57 7.04 -1.79 -13.77
N GLY A 58 5.83 -2.20 -13.37
CA GLY A 58 4.79 -1.31 -12.89
C GLY A 58 5.20 -0.58 -11.61
N ARG A 59 5.01 0.74 -11.58
CA ARG A 59 5.35 1.56 -10.42
C ARG A 59 4.12 1.80 -9.56
N GLN A 60 4.19 1.47 -8.27
CA GLN A 60 3.10 1.80 -7.35
C GLN A 60 2.97 3.33 -7.22
N VAL A 61 1.74 3.83 -7.41
CA VAL A 61 1.40 5.26 -7.38
C VAL A 61 0.30 5.60 -6.38
N ALA A 62 -0.43 4.61 -5.85
CA ALA A 62 -1.40 4.83 -4.78
C ALA A 62 -1.53 3.61 -3.86
N PHE A 63 -2.06 3.85 -2.65
CA PHE A 63 -2.32 2.84 -1.65
C PHE A 63 -3.59 3.17 -0.86
N ALA A 64 -4.41 2.16 -0.58
CA ALA A 64 -5.54 2.24 0.34
C ALA A 64 -5.62 0.98 1.20
N ARG A 65 -6.15 1.12 2.41
CA ARG A 65 -6.26 0.03 3.38
C ARG A 65 -7.63 0.04 4.04
N VAL A 66 -8.25 -1.13 4.14
CA VAL A 66 -9.56 -1.34 4.76
C VAL A 66 -9.44 -2.32 5.91
N VAL A 67 -9.87 -1.89 7.10
CA VAL A 67 -10.04 -2.75 8.29
C VAL A 67 -11.51 -3.12 8.37
N THR A 68 -11.81 -4.42 8.45
CA THR A 68 -13.17 -4.95 8.50
C THR A 68 -13.19 -6.25 9.30
N ASP A 69 -14.32 -6.53 9.95
CA ASP A 69 -14.67 -7.81 10.58
C ASP A 69 -15.15 -8.87 9.58
N ARG A 70 -15.29 -8.50 8.29
CA ARG A 70 -15.73 -9.34 7.17
C ARG A 70 -17.21 -9.74 7.14
N ALA A 71 -18.09 -8.90 7.70
CA ALA A 71 -19.56 -9.07 7.78
C ALA A 71 -20.02 -10.26 8.63
#